data_AF-A0A2E7MBM6-F1
#
_entry.id   AF-A0A2E7MBM6-F1
#
_cell.length_a   1.000
_cell.length_b   1.000
_cell.length_c   1.000
_cell.angle_alpha   90.00
_cell.angle_beta   90.00
_cell.angle_gamma   90.00
#
_symmetry.space_group_name_H-M   'P 1'
#
loop_
_entity.id
_entity.type
_entity.pdbx_description
1 polymer ?
#
loop_
_entity_poly.entity_id
_entity_poly.type
_entity_poly.pdbx_seq_one_letter_code
_entity_poly.pdbx_strand_id
1 'polypeptide(L)'
;MTTPRSWALWGIRSMVVLLVIAIALAFLPSRQEAACETAEWEAKKGWISAHTRLASLHDRLVQAELYQQANHFDGPLDGSRWELWRIARETAEQAEASAHMSPLRARLTAQAAAESCWAARDNTEPIPVTHLAGDTVADSSDKRRRYRPGSTAVSACEQAFARSEEAWEVCSFRMAEGAILEANLARSDYDFFGSGCR
;
A
#
# COMPACT_ATOMS: atom_id res chain seq x y z
N MET A 1 -44.67 -8.83 -59.90
CA MET A 1 -44.74 -9.28 -58.50
C MET A 1 -43.35 -9.17 -57.89
N THR A 2 -43.04 -8.05 -57.25
CA THR A 2 -41.78 -7.81 -56.54
C THR A 2 -41.94 -8.28 -55.10
N THR A 3 -41.05 -9.16 -54.67
CA THR A 3 -41.07 -9.82 -53.36
C THR A 3 -40.80 -8.81 -52.23
N PRO A 4 -41.70 -8.65 -51.24
CA PRO A 4 -41.52 -7.71 -50.13
C PRO A 4 -40.48 -8.15 -49.07
N ARG A 5 -39.69 -9.20 -49.33
CA ARG A 5 -38.82 -9.85 -48.32
C ARG A 5 -37.49 -9.15 -48.05
N SER A 6 -37.00 -8.28 -48.94
CA SER A 6 -35.67 -7.66 -48.75
C SER A 6 -35.67 -6.56 -47.68
N TRP A 7 -36.72 -5.75 -47.58
CA TRP A 7 -36.77 -4.56 -46.73
C TRP A 7 -36.84 -4.91 -45.22
N ALA A 8 -37.58 -5.97 -44.87
CA ALA A 8 -37.69 -6.44 -43.49
C ALA A 8 -36.35 -6.96 -42.93
N LEU A 9 -35.54 -7.62 -43.76
CA LEU A 9 -34.20 -8.13 -43.39
C LEU A 9 -33.19 -7.00 -43.10
N TRP A 10 -33.29 -5.88 -43.83
CA TRP A 10 -32.46 -4.70 -43.57
C TRP A 10 -32.87 -3.98 -42.28
N GLY A 11 -34.17 -3.90 -41.99
CA GLY A 11 -34.68 -3.34 -40.73
C GLY A 11 -34.23 -4.14 -39.51
N ILE A 12 -34.32 -5.47 -39.56
CA ILE A 12 -33.89 -6.35 -38.45
C ILE A 12 -32.38 -6.25 -38.21
N ARG A 13 -31.56 -6.27 -39.27
CA ARG A 13 -30.10 -6.12 -39.13
C ARG A 13 -29.72 -4.78 -38.49
N SER A 14 -30.36 -3.70 -38.89
CA SER A 14 -30.13 -2.37 -38.32
C SER A 14 -30.54 -2.31 -36.84
N MET A 15 -31.66 -2.95 -36.49
CA MET A 15 -32.14 -3.02 -35.11
C MET A 15 -31.22 -3.87 -34.22
N VAL A 16 -30.68 -4.99 -34.73
CA VAL A 16 -29.70 -5.82 -34.00
C VAL A 16 -28.41 -5.07 -33.76
N VAL A 17 -27.90 -4.33 -34.77
CA VAL A 17 -26.69 -3.51 -34.61
C VAL A 17 -26.91 -2.41 -33.56
N LEU A 18 -28.05 -1.72 -33.59
CA LEU A 18 -28.39 -0.71 -32.58
C LEU A 18 -28.56 -1.32 -31.19
N LEU A 19 -29.12 -2.53 -31.08
CA LEU A 19 -29.25 -3.25 -29.82
C LEU A 19 -27.87 -3.60 -29.26
N VAL A 20 -26.95 -4.12 -30.08
CA VAL A 20 -25.58 -4.45 -29.67
C VAL A 20 -24.83 -3.19 -29.22
N ILE A 21 -25.00 -2.07 -29.92
CA ILE A 21 -24.40 -0.78 -29.53
C ILE A 21 -24.99 -0.28 -28.21
N ALA A 22 -26.33 -0.34 -28.03
CA ALA A 22 -26.98 0.08 -26.80
C ALA A 22 -26.55 -0.77 -25.59
N ILE A 23 -26.42 -2.08 -25.79
CA ILE A 23 -25.90 -3.03 -24.80
C ILE A 23 -24.44 -2.66 -24.48
N ALA A 24 -23.58 -2.47 -25.49
CA ALA A 24 -22.18 -2.09 -25.29
C ALA A 24 -22.03 -0.75 -24.54
N LEU A 25 -22.90 0.23 -24.83
CA LEU A 25 -22.92 1.51 -24.13
C LEU A 25 -23.41 1.38 -22.68
N ALA A 26 -24.30 0.44 -22.38
CA ALA A 26 -24.76 0.16 -21.01
C ALA A 26 -23.70 -0.55 -20.14
N PHE A 27 -22.70 -1.18 -20.76
CA PHE A 27 -21.57 -1.83 -20.07
C PHE A 27 -20.31 -0.96 -19.96
N LEU A 28 -20.33 0.29 -20.46
CA LEU A 28 -19.23 1.22 -20.20
C LEU A 28 -19.26 1.62 -18.72
N PRO A 29 -18.12 1.54 -18.01
CA PRO A 29 -18.07 1.97 -16.63
C PRO A 29 -18.49 3.44 -16.54
N SER A 30 -19.27 3.75 -15.52
CA SER A 30 -19.59 5.14 -15.23
C SER A 30 -18.29 5.93 -15.00
N ARG A 31 -18.30 7.26 -15.21
CA ARG A 31 -17.12 8.08 -14.93
C ARG A 31 -16.59 7.90 -13.49
N GLN A 32 -17.48 7.59 -12.54
CA GLN A 32 -17.12 7.30 -11.15
C GLN A 32 -16.47 5.92 -11.00
N GLU A 33 -16.94 4.90 -11.71
CA GLU A 33 -16.30 3.57 -11.69
C GLU A 33 -14.91 3.59 -12.31
N ALA A 34 -14.73 4.29 -13.43
CA ALA A 34 -13.41 4.44 -14.06
C ALA A 34 -12.44 5.25 -13.18
N ALA A 35 -12.92 6.30 -12.51
CA ALA A 35 -12.12 7.07 -11.55
C ALA A 35 -11.72 6.22 -10.34
N CYS A 36 -12.65 5.42 -9.82
CA CYS A 36 -12.39 4.51 -8.72
C CYS A 36 -11.35 3.44 -9.10
N GLU A 37 -11.51 2.77 -10.25
CA GLU A 37 -10.52 1.79 -10.73
C GLU A 37 -9.13 2.42 -10.87
N THR A 38 -9.04 3.62 -11.41
CA THR A 38 -7.77 4.36 -11.53
C THR A 38 -7.15 4.63 -10.16
N ALA A 39 -7.94 5.09 -9.20
CA ALA A 39 -7.47 5.41 -7.85
C ALA A 39 -7.01 4.15 -7.09
N GLU A 40 -7.75 3.03 -7.19
CA GLU A 40 -7.34 1.73 -6.63
C GLU A 40 -5.99 1.26 -7.21
N TRP A 41 -5.79 1.40 -8.53
CA TRP A 41 -4.53 1.06 -9.18
C TRP A 41 -3.37 1.93 -8.71
N GLU A 42 -3.57 3.24 -8.55
CA GLU A 42 -2.54 4.15 -8.04
C GLU A 42 -2.21 3.86 -6.56
N ALA A 43 -3.21 3.55 -5.74
CA ALA A 43 -3.00 3.09 -4.37
C ALA A 43 -2.17 1.81 -4.32
N LYS A 44 -2.51 0.81 -5.16
CA LYS A 44 -1.74 -0.43 -5.27
C LYS A 44 -0.30 -0.18 -5.70
N LYS A 45 -0.06 0.63 -6.73
CA LYS A 45 1.30 1.00 -7.16
C LYS A 45 2.09 1.67 -6.03
N GLY A 46 1.41 2.52 -5.23
CA GLY A 46 1.97 3.10 -4.02
C GLY A 46 2.47 2.01 -3.04
N TRP A 47 1.62 1.04 -2.72
CA TRP A 47 2.00 -0.06 -1.82
C TRP A 47 3.07 -0.99 -2.39
N ILE A 48 3.07 -1.29 -3.69
CA ILE A 48 4.16 -2.03 -4.35
C ILE A 48 5.50 -1.29 -4.16
N SER A 49 5.51 0.03 -4.37
CA SER A 49 6.70 0.86 -4.17
C SER A 49 7.15 0.85 -2.72
N ALA A 50 6.23 1.03 -1.76
CA ALA A 50 6.52 0.98 -0.34
C ALA A 50 7.07 -0.38 0.10
N HIS A 51 6.43 -1.47 -0.33
CA HIS A 51 6.88 -2.85 -0.10
C HIS A 51 8.30 -3.07 -0.63
N THR A 52 8.60 -2.62 -1.85
CA THR A 52 9.96 -2.70 -2.43
C THR A 52 10.98 -1.92 -1.60
N ARG A 53 10.63 -0.73 -1.11
CA ARG A 53 11.50 0.08 -0.23
C ARG A 53 11.72 -0.59 1.12
N LEU A 54 10.70 -1.21 1.70
CA LEU A 54 10.78 -1.96 2.96
C LEU A 54 11.64 -3.22 2.80
N ALA A 55 11.51 -3.95 1.70
CA ALA A 55 12.39 -5.09 1.39
C ALA A 55 13.86 -4.65 1.27
N SER A 56 14.14 -3.60 0.48
CA SER A 56 15.49 -3.04 0.34
C SER A 56 16.06 -2.50 1.67
N LEU A 57 15.20 -1.99 2.56
CA LEU A 57 15.62 -1.60 3.90
C LEU A 57 16.01 -2.83 4.73
N HIS A 58 15.16 -3.85 4.75
CA HIS A 58 15.41 -5.09 5.49
C HIS A 58 16.74 -5.74 5.05
N ASP A 59 16.99 -5.86 3.75
CA ASP A 59 18.25 -6.41 3.22
C ASP A 59 19.47 -5.61 3.69
N ARG A 60 19.38 -4.28 3.69
CA ARG A 60 20.45 -3.40 4.18
C ARG A 60 20.68 -3.54 5.68
N LEU A 61 19.63 -3.71 6.47
CA LEU A 61 19.72 -3.92 7.92
C LEU A 61 20.37 -5.26 8.25
N VAL A 62 19.96 -6.34 7.55
CA VAL A 62 20.57 -7.67 7.69
C VAL A 62 22.04 -7.63 7.28
N GLN A 63 22.40 -6.97 6.18
CA GLN A 63 23.80 -6.82 5.77
C GLN A 63 24.64 -6.01 6.78
N ALA A 64 24.09 -4.93 7.33
CA ALA A 64 24.76 -4.14 8.36
C ALA A 64 25.03 -4.97 9.63
N GLU A 65 24.10 -5.86 9.99
CA GLU A 65 24.26 -6.76 11.13
C GLU A 65 25.35 -7.83 10.88
N LEU A 66 25.34 -8.47 9.71
CA LEU A 66 26.38 -9.44 9.32
C LEU A 66 27.77 -8.79 9.29
N TYR A 67 27.87 -7.54 8.83
CA TYR A 67 29.12 -6.80 8.85
C TYR A 67 29.61 -6.48 10.27
N GLN A 68 28.70 -6.09 11.19
CA GLN A 68 29.07 -5.86 12.59
C GLN A 68 29.63 -7.13 13.24
N GLN A 69 29.04 -8.30 12.94
CA GLN A 69 29.49 -9.60 13.43
C GLN A 69 30.88 -9.97 12.90
N ALA A 70 31.12 -9.80 11.60
CA ALA A 70 32.40 -10.11 10.97
C ALA A 70 33.56 -9.28 11.53
N ASN A 71 33.29 -8.13 12.14
CA ASN A 71 34.29 -7.21 12.69
C ASN A 71 34.37 -7.19 14.22
N HIS A 72 33.83 -8.22 14.90
CA HIS A 72 33.92 -8.40 16.36
C HIS A 72 33.37 -7.22 17.18
N PHE A 73 32.29 -6.57 16.73
CA PHE A 73 31.51 -5.72 17.61
C PHE A 73 30.61 -6.63 18.47
N ASP A 74 30.95 -6.78 19.76
CA ASP A 74 30.21 -7.62 20.70
C ASP A 74 28.73 -7.22 20.78
N GLY A 75 27.85 -8.18 20.48
CA GLY A 75 26.40 -8.08 20.64
C GLY A 75 25.72 -9.39 20.20
N PRO A 76 24.71 -9.89 20.91
CA PRO A 76 23.99 -11.09 20.50
C PRO A 76 23.26 -10.87 19.15
N LEU A 77 23.35 -11.90 18.30
CA LEU A 77 22.52 -12.12 17.12
C LEU A 77 21.07 -12.28 17.58
N ASP A 78 20.37 -11.17 17.75
CA ASP A 78 18.94 -11.23 17.98
C ASP A 78 18.24 -10.97 16.65
N GLY A 79 17.90 -12.06 15.93
CA GLY A 79 17.12 -11.98 14.69
C GLY A 79 15.77 -11.26 14.88
N SER A 80 15.35 -11.02 16.13
CA SER A 80 14.21 -10.19 16.47
C SER A 80 14.47 -8.67 16.34
N ARG A 81 15.73 -8.21 16.20
CA ARG A 81 16.07 -6.78 16.17
C ARG A 81 15.38 -6.03 15.03
N TRP A 82 15.17 -6.71 13.90
CA TRP A 82 14.50 -6.16 12.71
C TRP A 82 13.09 -6.68 12.51
N GLU A 83 12.53 -7.34 13.53
CA GLU A 83 11.22 -7.98 13.46
C GLU A 83 10.11 -6.98 13.12
N LEU A 84 10.16 -5.77 13.69
CA LEU A 84 9.18 -4.74 13.38
C LEU A 84 9.23 -4.29 11.91
N TRP A 85 10.41 -4.27 11.29
CA TRP A 85 10.53 -3.99 9.85
C TRP A 85 10.03 -5.15 8.98
N ARG A 86 10.17 -6.40 9.45
CA ARG A 86 9.55 -7.58 8.80
C ARG A 86 8.02 -7.47 8.85
N ILE A 87 7.46 -7.14 10.02
CA ILE A 87 6.02 -6.93 10.21
C ILE A 87 5.50 -5.77 9.34
N ALA A 88 6.24 -4.65 9.28
CA ALA A 88 5.89 -3.53 8.40
C ALA A 88 5.87 -3.95 6.90
N ARG A 89 6.79 -4.83 6.49
CA ARG A 89 6.79 -5.39 5.13
C ARG A 89 5.56 -6.25 4.87
N GLU A 90 5.24 -7.16 5.78
CA GLU A 90 4.10 -8.08 5.65
C GLU A 90 2.75 -7.36 5.64
N THR A 91 2.61 -6.32 6.46
CA THR A 91 1.42 -5.48 6.46
C THR A 91 1.30 -4.64 5.18
N ALA A 92 2.42 -4.14 4.63
CA ALA A 92 2.43 -3.48 3.32
C ALA A 92 2.05 -4.43 2.17
N GLU A 93 2.50 -5.69 2.20
CA GLU A 93 2.09 -6.74 1.25
C GLU A 93 0.58 -7.05 1.36
N GLN A 94 0.03 -7.09 2.57
CA GLN A 94 -1.41 -7.25 2.79
C GLN A 94 -2.22 -6.05 2.25
N ALA A 95 -1.71 -4.83 2.42
CA ALA A 95 -2.32 -3.62 1.88
C ALA A 95 -2.28 -3.62 0.34
N GLU A 96 -1.16 -4.04 -0.26
CA GLU A 96 -1.03 -4.26 -1.71
C GLU A 96 -2.09 -5.24 -2.23
N ALA A 97 -2.24 -6.39 -1.58
CA ALA A 97 -3.21 -7.42 -1.97
C ALA A 97 -4.67 -6.95 -1.79
N SER A 98 -4.93 -6.07 -0.83
CA SER A 98 -6.27 -5.61 -0.47
C SER A 98 -6.75 -4.39 -1.25
N ALA A 99 -5.87 -3.69 -1.98
CA ALA A 99 -6.16 -2.43 -2.67
C ALA A 99 -7.34 -2.48 -3.66
N HIS A 100 -7.68 -3.65 -4.21
CA HIS A 100 -8.77 -3.85 -5.19
C HIS A 100 -9.98 -4.64 -4.66
N MET A 101 -10.00 -5.02 -3.38
CA MET A 101 -11.06 -5.88 -2.85
C MET A 101 -12.33 -5.09 -2.54
N SER A 102 -12.39 -4.49 -1.35
CA SER A 102 -13.45 -3.55 -0.97
C SER A 102 -12.79 -2.27 -0.49
N PRO A 103 -13.38 -1.09 -0.75
CA PRO A 103 -12.79 0.18 -0.34
C PRO A 103 -12.49 0.20 1.16
N LEU A 104 -13.37 -0.39 1.98
CA LEU A 104 -13.22 -0.40 3.44
C LEU A 104 -12.05 -1.27 3.88
N ARG A 105 -11.95 -2.48 3.31
CA ARG A 105 -10.85 -3.38 3.62
C ARG A 105 -9.52 -2.78 3.18
N ALA A 106 -9.47 -2.23 1.97
CA ALA A 106 -8.29 -1.55 1.44
C ALA A 106 -7.81 -0.45 2.40
N ARG A 107 -8.74 0.39 2.87
CA ARG A 107 -8.45 1.46 3.84
C ARG A 107 -7.91 0.94 5.17
N LEU A 108 -8.60 -0.02 5.80
CA LEU A 108 -8.18 -0.57 7.10
C LEU A 108 -6.80 -1.23 7.02
N THR A 109 -6.53 -1.99 5.95
CA THR A 109 -5.21 -2.59 5.73
C THR A 109 -4.13 -1.55 5.44
N ALA A 110 -4.46 -0.48 4.70
CA ALA A 110 -3.53 0.61 4.43
C ALA A 110 -3.17 1.37 5.72
N GLN A 111 -4.16 1.60 6.60
CA GLN A 111 -3.93 2.21 7.91
C GLN A 111 -3.00 1.33 8.78
N ALA A 112 -3.32 0.03 8.92
CA ALA A 112 -2.50 -0.89 9.70
C ALA A 112 -1.05 -0.99 9.17
N ALA A 113 -0.86 -0.95 7.85
CA ALA A 113 0.46 -0.95 7.22
C ALA A 113 1.23 0.35 7.52
N ALA A 114 0.57 1.51 7.42
CA ALA A 114 1.19 2.79 7.75
C ALA A 114 1.61 2.86 9.23
N GLU A 115 0.72 2.45 10.14
CA GLU A 115 1.00 2.37 11.58
C GLU A 115 2.17 1.43 11.87
N SER A 116 2.24 0.28 11.19
CA SER A 116 3.37 -0.66 11.32
C SER A 116 4.70 -0.04 10.86
N CYS A 117 4.71 0.73 9.76
CA CYS A 117 5.92 1.44 9.32
C CYS A 117 6.39 2.48 10.36
N TRP A 118 5.46 3.21 10.97
CA TRP A 118 5.76 4.18 12.04
C TRP A 118 6.26 3.49 13.31
N ALA A 119 5.57 2.44 13.76
CA ALA A 119 5.98 1.65 14.91
C ALA A 119 7.39 1.08 14.73
N ALA A 120 7.71 0.55 13.54
CA ALA A 120 9.04 0.06 13.21
C ALA A 120 10.09 1.19 13.30
N ARG A 121 9.81 2.36 12.72
CA ARG A 121 10.73 3.52 12.78
C ARG A 121 10.99 3.97 14.21
N ASP A 122 9.96 4.13 15.02
CA ASP A 122 10.07 4.74 16.34
C ASP A 122 10.76 3.83 17.35
N ASN A 123 10.57 2.51 17.19
CA ASN A 123 11.22 1.48 18.01
C ASN A 123 12.57 1.02 17.46
N THR A 124 13.00 1.51 16.30
CA THR A 124 14.33 1.19 15.77
C THR A 124 15.40 2.11 16.33
N GLU A 125 16.43 1.49 16.90
CA GLU A 125 17.62 2.18 17.37
C GLU A 125 18.40 2.82 16.21
N PRO A 126 18.93 4.04 16.39
CA PRO A 126 19.83 4.65 15.42
C PRO A 126 21.13 3.85 15.24
N ILE A 127 21.51 3.61 13.98
CA ILE A 127 22.75 2.89 13.63
C ILE A 127 23.84 3.87 13.17
N PRO A 128 25.13 3.58 13.42
CA PRO A 128 26.23 4.48 13.06
C PRO A 128 26.37 4.65 11.54
N VAL A 129 26.64 5.88 11.10
CA VAL A 129 26.71 6.28 9.67
C VAL A 129 27.97 5.76 8.95
N THR A 130 28.98 5.28 9.68
CA THR A 130 30.28 4.82 9.16
C THR A 130 30.24 3.68 8.13
N HIS A 131 29.08 3.14 7.76
CA HIS A 131 28.97 1.86 7.05
C HIS A 131 28.04 1.87 5.82
N LEU A 132 27.62 3.04 5.31
CA LEU A 132 26.72 3.11 4.14
C LEU A 132 27.40 3.54 2.83
N ALA A 133 28.61 4.07 2.88
CA ALA A 133 29.42 4.37 1.72
C ALA A 133 30.69 3.54 1.83
N GLY A 134 31.04 2.76 0.80
CA GLY A 134 32.30 2.01 0.72
C GLY A 134 33.56 2.90 0.67
N ASP A 135 33.47 4.14 1.15
CA ASP A 135 34.55 5.09 1.22
C ASP A 135 35.08 5.18 2.65
N THR A 136 36.39 5.04 2.74
CA THR A 136 37.23 5.19 3.93
C THR A 136 37.16 6.62 4.47
N VAL A 137 36.08 6.97 5.18
CA VAL A 137 36.01 8.27 5.88
C VAL A 137 36.84 8.20 7.17
N ALA A 138 38.09 8.64 7.01
CA ALA A 138 39.07 8.83 8.08
C ALA A 138 38.82 10.11 8.89
N ASP A 139 37.56 10.39 9.28
CA ASP A 139 37.26 11.54 10.13
C ASP A 139 36.51 11.13 11.41
N SER A 140 37.12 11.43 12.55
CA SER A 140 36.71 10.96 13.88
C SER A 140 35.38 11.55 14.37
N SER A 141 34.90 12.61 13.73
CA SER A 141 33.61 13.24 14.03
C SER A 141 32.41 12.50 13.41
N ASP A 142 32.58 11.82 12.27
CA ASP A 142 31.49 11.10 11.60
C ASP A 142 31.15 9.75 12.25
N LYS A 143 32.09 9.17 13.00
CA LYS A 143 31.85 7.98 13.86
C LYS A 143 30.75 8.18 14.91
N ARG A 144 30.39 9.44 15.22
CA ARG A 144 29.32 9.77 16.18
C ARG A 144 27.98 10.04 15.51
N ARG A 145 27.92 10.23 14.19
CA ARG A 145 26.65 10.41 13.50
C ARG A 145 25.93 9.06 13.47
N ARG A 146 24.77 9.01 14.13
CA ARG A 146 23.84 7.88 14.03
C ARG A 146 22.67 8.30 13.16
N TYR A 147 22.28 7.46 12.22
CA TYR A 147 21.06 7.68 11.45
C TYR A 147 19.99 6.69 11.92
N ARG A 148 18.74 7.16 12.02
CA ARG A 148 17.60 6.28 12.25
C ARG A 148 17.20 5.68 10.90
N PRO A 149 17.30 4.36 10.71
CA PRO A 149 16.97 3.74 9.45
C PRO A 149 15.48 3.80 9.15
N GLY A 150 15.16 3.73 7.86
CA GLY A 150 13.78 3.60 7.40
C GLY A 150 13.02 4.89 7.14
N SER A 151 13.62 6.09 7.23
CA SER A 151 12.94 7.35 6.85
C SER A 151 12.37 7.33 5.43
N THR A 152 13.12 6.81 4.46
CA THR A 152 12.64 6.63 3.08
C THR A 152 11.52 5.60 2.98
N ALA A 153 11.57 4.53 3.79
CA ALA A 153 10.51 3.52 3.79
C ALA A 153 9.22 4.07 4.41
N VAL A 154 9.31 4.81 5.52
CA VAL A 154 8.15 5.49 6.13
C VAL A 154 7.54 6.51 5.18
N SER A 155 8.35 7.34 4.52
CA SER A 155 7.83 8.28 3.52
C SER A 155 7.12 7.57 2.35
N ALA A 156 7.60 6.39 1.94
CA ALA A 156 6.91 5.59 0.94
C ALA A 156 5.58 5.01 1.47
N CYS A 157 5.54 4.54 2.73
CA CYS A 157 4.29 4.08 3.37
C CYS A 157 3.28 5.23 3.50
N GLU A 158 3.72 6.44 3.89
CA GLU A 158 2.86 7.64 3.98
C GLU A 158 2.26 8.02 2.62
N GLN A 159 3.07 8.01 1.57
CA GLN A 159 2.59 8.30 0.21
C GLN A 159 1.61 7.24 -0.27
N ALA A 160 1.89 5.95 -0.02
CA ALA A 160 0.98 4.86 -0.35
C ALA A 160 -0.35 4.98 0.42
N PHE A 161 -0.29 5.31 1.71
CA PHE A 161 -1.47 5.55 2.54
C PHE A 161 -2.31 6.73 2.03
N ALA A 162 -1.68 7.85 1.68
CA ALA A 162 -2.39 9.01 1.11
C ALA A 162 -3.13 8.64 -0.18
N ARG A 163 -2.54 7.81 -1.05
CA ARG A 163 -3.20 7.27 -2.24
C ARG A 163 -4.35 6.33 -1.91
N SER A 164 -4.23 5.53 -0.85
CA SER A 164 -5.33 4.70 -0.37
C SER A 164 -6.49 5.50 0.20
N GLU A 165 -6.25 6.62 0.90
CA GLU A 165 -7.32 7.51 1.34
C GLU A 165 -8.00 8.19 0.14
N GLU A 166 -7.23 8.64 -0.87
CA GLU A 166 -7.79 9.17 -2.14
C GLU A 166 -8.67 8.12 -2.83
N ALA A 167 -8.20 6.87 -2.95
CA ALA A 167 -8.99 5.78 -3.51
C ALA A 167 -10.27 5.50 -2.69
N TRP A 168 -10.17 5.51 -1.37
CA TRP A 168 -11.33 5.36 -0.48
C TRP A 168 -12.39 6.45 -0.73
N GLU A 169 -11.99 7.71 -0.79
CA GLU A 169 -12.90 8.83 -1.04
C GLU A 169 -13.65 8.66 -2.37
N VAL A 170 -12.91 8.34 -3.44
CA VAL A 170 -13.47 8.17 -4.80
C VAL A 170 -14.34 6.92 -4.92
N CYS A 171 -13.99 5.83 -4.23
CA CYS A 171 -14.66 4.54 -4.33
C CYS A 171 -15.77 4.33 -3.29
N SER A 172 -15.97 5.26 -2.36
CA SER A 172 -16.89 5.11 -1.23
C SER A 172 -18.35 4.83 -1.65
N PHE A 173 -18.75 5.27 -2.85
CA PHE A 173 -20.07 4.97 -3.43
C PHE A 173 -20.33 3.46 -3.65
N ARG A 174 -19.27 2.64 -3.71
CA ARG A 174 -19.38 1.18 -3.85
C ARG A 174 -19.74 0.48 -2.53
N MET A 175 -19.80 1.20 -1.42
CA MET A 175 -20.17 0.62 -0.12
C MET A 175 -21.68 0.46 0.02
N ALA A 176 -22.11 -0.75 0.37
CA ALA A 176 -23.45 -0.96 0.92
C ALA A 176 -23.54 -0.33 2.33
N GLU A 177 -24.68 0.28 2.67
CA GLU A 177 -24.90 0.97 3.97
C GLU A 177 -24.57 0.09 5.20
N GLY A 178 -24.72 -1.23 5.10
CA GLY A 178 -24.36 -2.18 6.16
C GLY A 178 -22.86 -2.31 6.45
N ALA A 179 -21.99 -2.12 5.43
CA ALA A 179 -20.54 -2.19 5.61
C ALA A 179 -19.99 -0.98 6.39
N ILE A 180 -20.69 0.16 6.33
CA ILE A 180 -20.36 1.37 7.10
C ILE A 180 -20.66 1.18 8.59
N LEU A 181 -21.68 0.38 8.93
CA LEU A 181 -22.02 0.04 10.31
C LEU A 181 -20.96 -0.86 10.97
N GLU A 182 -20.47 -1.88 10.25
CA GLU A 182 -19.34 -2.71 10.73
C GLU A 182 -18.05 -1.91 10.89
N ALA A 183 -17.78 -0.96 9.99
CA ALA A 183 -16.61 -0.08 10.07
C ALA A 183 -16.61 0.82 11.31
N ASN A 184 -17.78 1.37 11.69
CA ASN A 184 -17.90 2.22 12.87
C ASN A 184 -17.76 1.43 14.18
N LEU A 185 -18.14 0.14 14.19
CA LEU A 185 -17.90 -0.76 15.32
C LEU A 185 -16.41 -1.11 15.45
N ALA A 186 -15.74 -1.45 14.34
CA ALA A 186 -14.31 -1.77 14.35
C ALA A 186 -13.42 -0.56 14.75
N ARG A 187 -13.82 0.66 14.39
CA ARG A 187 -13.10 1.89 14.75
C ARG A 187 -13.23 2.23 16.24
N SER A 188 -14.36 1.87 16.87
CA SER A 188 -14.59 2.08 18.30
C SER A 188 -13.64 1.24 19.18
N ASP A 189 -13.18 0.08 18.70
CA ASP A 189 -12.28 -0.79 19.47
C ASP A 189 -10.81 -0.36 19.35
N TYR A 190 -10.38 0.18 18.21
CA TYR A 190 -8.99 0.64 18.03
C TYR A 190 -8.69 1.95 18.78
N ASP A 191 -9.65 2.88 18.89
CA ASP A 191 -9.46 4.13 19.66
C ASP A 191 -9.46 3.90 21.19
N PHE A 192 -9.96 2.75 21.68
CA PHE A 192 -10.01 2.44 23.11
C PHE A 192 -8.66 2.00 23.68
N PHE A 193 -7.80 1.35 22.89
CA PHE A 193 -6.48 0.88 23.35
C PHE A 193 -5.33 1.89 23.15
N GLY A 194 -5.57 3.03 22.47
CA GLY A 194 -4.55 4.03 22.13
C GLY A 194 -4.43 5.24 23.05
N SER A 195 -5.31 5.42 24.05
CA SER A 195 -5.33 6.62 24.91
C SER A 195 -4.95 6.33 26.36
N GLY A 196 -3.82 5.69 26.61
CA GLY A 196 -3.41 5.44 27.99
C GLY A 196 -2.01 4.88 28.22
N CYS A 197 -0.96 5.65 27.93
CA CYS A 197 0.30 5.58 28.67
C CYS A 197 0.86 7.00 28.85
N ARG A 198 0.68 7.52 30.07
CA ARG A 198 1.42 8.64 30.66
C ARG A 198 2.61 8.09 31.43
#